data_AF-A0A382YDH8-F1
#
_entry.id   AF-A0A382YDH8-F1
#
_cell.length_a   1.000
_cell.length_b   1.000
_cell.length_c   1.000
_cell.angle_alpha   90.00
_cell.angle_beta   90.00
_cell.angle_gamma   90.00
#
_symmetry.space_group_name_H-M   'P 1'
#
loop_
_entity.id
_entity.type
_entity.pdbx_description
1 polymer ?
#
loop_
_entity_poly.entity_id
_entity_poly.type
_entity_poly.pdbx_seq_one_letter_code
_entity_poly.pdbx_strand_id
1 'polypeptide(L)'
;MGVFGGSYFGGKIKEYPKSWFKNAKLSKTFDVEKNRFKVKAGLTRKEWLDKGWIFKEDPLGWFQWYCRFTNGRRIPHIDEIQIKRWKAFKRHVSAIKKNCENGDIHCRRKQRQAILQWAYNPYI
;
A
#
# COMPACT_ATOMS: atom_id res chain seq x y z
N MET A 1 9.21 6.54 3.16
CA MET A 1 9.05 5.09 3.44
C MET A 1 8.82 4.33 2.14
N GLY A 2 9.28 3.08 2.06
CA GLY A 2 9.22 2.25 0.86
C GLY A 2 8.06 1.25 0.87
N VAL A 3 7.11 1.39 -0.04
CA VAL A 3 5.83 0.69 0.02
C VAL A 3 5.56 -0.14 -1.26
N PHE A 4 6.05 0.27 -2.44
CA PHE A 4 5.73 -0.31 -3.76
C PHE A 4 6.92 -0.13 -4.72
N GLY A 5 8.11 -0.44 -4.24
CA GLY A 5 9.36 -0.38 -4.98
C GLY A 5 9.71 0.99 -5.56
N GLY A 6 9.18 2.05 -4.94
CA GLY A 6 9.42 3.41 -5.41
C GLY A 6 8.50 3.90 -6.54
N SER A 7 7.72 3.02 -7.17
CA SER A 7 6.91 3.35 -8.36
C SER A 7 5.42 3.39 -8.01
N TYR A 8 5.02 4.45 -7.31
CA TYR A 8 3.68 4.57 -6.71
C TYR A 8 2.66 5.30 -7.56
N PHE A 9 3.12 6.36 -8.25
CA PHE A 9 2.24 7.38 -8.82
C PHE A 9 2.21 7.35 -10.36
N GLY A 10 2.87 6.35 -10.99
CA GLY A 10 2.93 6.26 -12.45
C GLY A 10 3.46 7.54 -13.12
N GLY A 11 4.36 8.27 -12.45
CA GLY A 11 4.88 9.57 -12.91
C GLY A 11 4.00 10.79 -12.62
N LYS A 12 2.75 10.62 -12.17
CA LYS A 12 1.82 11.71 -11.86
C LYS A 12 1.96 12.22 -10.42
N ILE A 13 3.14 12.75 -10.08
CA ILE A 13 3.43 13.26 -8.73
C ILE A 13 2.83 14.66 -8.46
N LYS A 14 2.51 15.43 -9.50
CA LYS A 14 1.99 16.82 -9.39
C LYS A 14 0.62 16.91 -8.72
N GLU A 15 -0.14 15.81 -8.71
CA GLU A 15 -1.46 15.70 -8.08
C GLU A 15 -1.40 15.74 -6.55
N TYR A 16 -0.24 15.45 -5.95
CA TYR A 16 -0.12 15.26 -4.50
C TYR A 16 0.75 16.35 -3.84
N PRO A 17 0.58 16.60 -2.53
CA PRO A 17 1.37 17.59 -1.81
C PRO A 17 2.87 17.34 -1.93
N LYS A 18 3.63 18.38 -2.30
CA LYS A 18 5.10 18.31 -2.43
C LYS A 18 5.77 17.82 -1.14
N SER A 19 5.17 18.12 0.01
CA SER A 19 5.66 17.70 1.34
C SER A 19 5.75 16.18 1.50
N TRP A 20 4.87 15.41 0.87
CA TRP A 20 4.89 13.95 0.93
C TRP A 20 6.13 13.34 0.27
N PHE A 21 6.74 14.08 -0.65
CA PHE A 21 7.87 13.61 -1.43
C PHE A 21 9.23 13.93 -0.83
N LYS A 22 9.31 14.79 0.21
CA LYS A 22 10.58 15.26 0.78
C LYS A 22 11.51 14.12 1.19
N ASN A 23 10.96 13.04 1.74
CA ASN A 23 11.69 11.83 2.16
C ASN A 23 11.17 10.55 1.46
N ALA A 24 10.52 10.70 0.31
CA ALA A 24 9.97 9.57 -0.43
C ALA A 24 11.07 8.88 -1.26
N LYS A 25 11.13 7.56 -1.19
CA LYS A 25 11.98 6.76 -2.10
C LYS A 25 11.26 6.62 -3.42
N LEU A 26 11.56 7.44 -4.42
CA LEU A 26 10.95 7.39 -5.75
C LEU A 26 11.76 6.55 -6.73
N SER A 27 11.06 5.90 -7.66
CA SER A 27 11.63 5.12 -8.75
C SER A 27 10.76 5.23 -9.99
N LYS A 28 11.37 5.25 -11.18
CA LYS A 28 10.62 5.19 -12.45
C LYS A 28 9.96 3.82 -12.60
N THR A 29 10.74 2.76 -12.38
CA THR A 29 10.32 1.36 -12.43
C THR A 29 10.22 0.77 -11.02
N PHE A 30 9.45 -0.31 -10.87
CA PHE A 30 9.36 -1.04 -9.61
C PHE A 30 10.75 -1.61 -9.23
N ASP A 31 11.25 -1.22 -8.07
CA ASP A 31 12.54 -1.65 -7.53
C ASP A 31 12.35 -2.20 -6.10
N VAL A 32 12.51 -3.50 -5.92
CA VAL A 32 12.29 -4.17 -4.64
C VAL A 32 13.21 -3.66 -3.52
N GLU A 33 14.41 -3.17 -3.85
CA GLU A 33 15.35 -2.64 -2.85
C GLU A 33 14.86 -1.34 -2.21
N LYS A 34 13.93 -0.64 -2.89
CA LYS A 34 13.29 0.55 -2.33
C LYS A 34 12.20 0.21 -1.32
N ASN A 35 11.71 -1.01 -1.26
CA ASN A 35 10.76 -1.44 -0.22
C ASN A 35 11.40 -1.41 1.16
N ARG A 36 10.58 -1.15 2.20
CA ARG A 36 11.07 -1.09 3.58
C ARG A 36 11.71 -2.41 4.02
N PHE A 37 11.11 -3.53 3.65
CA PHE A 37 11.59 -4.87 4.00
C PHE A 37 12.33 -5.57 2.85
N LYS A 38 12.64 -4.86 1.76
CA LYS A 38 13.33 -5.39 0.57
C LYS A 38 12.73 -6.68 -0.01
N VAL A 39 11.41 -6.82 0.10
CA VAL A 39 10.66 -7.97 -0.41
C VAL A 39 9.47 -7.50 -1.23
N LYS A 40 9.08 -8.27 -2.24
CA LYS A 40 7.85 -8.04 -3.00
C LYS A 40 6.66 -8.56 -2.19
N ALA A 41 5.65 -7.70 -2.01
CA ALA A 41 4.40 -8.05 -1.37
C ALA A 41 3.22 -7.58 -2.23
N GLY A 42 2.11 -8.32 -2.15
CA GLY A 42 0.91 -8.08 -2.93
C GLY A 42 0.82 -8.91 -4.21
N LEU A 43 -0.33 -8.80 -4.87
CA LEU A 43 -0.61 -9.39 -6.18
C LEU A 43 -0.15 -8.44 -7.29
N THR A 44 -0.08 -8.96 -8.51
CA THR A 44 0.17 -8.18 -9.72
C THR A 44 -1.02 -7.30 -10.07
N ARG A 45 -0.78 -6.28 -10.92
CA ARG A 45 -1.85 -5.41 -11.45
C ARG A 45 -2.89 -6.20 -12.24
N LYS A 46 -2.46 -7.23 -12.98
CA LYS A 46 -3.36 -8.14 -13.72
C LYS A 46 -4.34 -8.82 -12.78
N GLU A 47 -3.84 -9.42 -11.70
CA GLU A 47 -4.69 -10.07 -10.69
C GLU A 47 -5.64 -9.09 -9.99
N TRP A 48 -5.26 -7.82 -9.82
CA TRP A 48 -6.15 -6.79 -9.30
C TRP A 48 -7.26 -6.41 -10.28
N LEU A 49 -6.95 -6.37 -11.58
CA LEU A 49 -7.95 -6.14 -12.63
C LEU A 49 -8.93 -7.31 -12.72
N ASP A 50 -8.42 -8.54 -12.74
CA ASP A 50 -9.22 -9.76 -12.82
C ASP A 50 -10.18 -9.89 -11.61
N LYS A 51 -9.78 -9.36 -10.45
CA LYS A 51 -10.61 -9.33 -9.23
C LYS A 51 -11.54 -8.12 -9.14
N GLY A 52 -11.56 -7.23 -10.12
CA GLY A 52 -12.37 -6.00 -10.10
C GLY A 52 -11.97 -5.01 -8.98
N TRP A 53 -10.69 -5.00 -8.60
CA TRP A 53 -10.17 -4.16 -7.51
C TRP A 53 -9.56 -2.84 -7.97
N ILE A 54 -9.61 -2.58 -9.28
CA ILE A 54 -9.19 -1.34 -9.92
C ILE A 54 -10.44 -0.63 -10.42
N PHE A 55 -10.59 0.62 -10.01
CA PHE A 55 -11.70 1.49 -10.42
C PHE A 55 -11.19 2.47 -11.48
N LYS A 56 -12.09 2.95 -12.35
CA LYS A 56 -11.75 3.92 -13.40
C LYS A 56 -11.19 5.21 -12.81
N GLU A 57 -11.75 5.60 -11.67
CA GLU A 57 -11.36 6.74 -10.87
C GLU A 57 -9.92 6.56 -10.39
N ASP A 58 -9.56 5.38 -9.89
CA ASP A 58 -8.27 5.06 -9.29
C ASP A 58 -7.53 3.91 -10.02
N PRO A 59 -6.96 4.17 -11.23
CA PRO A 59 -6.34 3.15 -12.09
C PRO A 59 -5.07 2.51 -11.52
N LEU A 60 -4.47 3.12 -10.50
CA LEU A 60 -3.32 2.57 -9.75
C LEU A 60 -3.76 1.81 -8.49
N GLY A 61 -5.07 1.70 -8.25
CA GLY A 61 -5.67 0.90 -7.19
C GLY A 61 -5.65 1.57 -5.82
N TRP A 62 -5.59 0.73 -4.78
CA TRP A 62 -5.76 1.13 -3.37
C TRP A 62 -4.89 2.33 -2.96
N PHE A 63 -3.61 2.35 -3.33
CA PHE A 63 -2.71 3.41 -2.88
C PHE A 63 -3.09 4.79 -3.41
N GLN A 64 -3.48 4.87 -4.70
CA GLN A 64 -3.97 6.11 -5.29
C GLN A 64 -5.31 6.53 -4.67
N TRP A 65 -6.22 5.58 -4.47
CA TRP A 65 -7.48 5.86 -3.76
C TRP A 65 -7.20 6.44 -2.38
N TYR A 66 -6.28 5.83 -1.61
CA TYR A 66 -5.92 6.25 -0.26
C TYR A 66 -5.33 7.66 -0.22
N CYS A 67 -4.42 7.97 -1.14
CA CYS A 67 -3.83 9.31 -1.25
C CYS A 67 -4.91 10.38 -1.53
N ARG A 68 -5.81 10.12 -2.48
CA ARG A 68 -6.88 11.07 -2.83
C ARG A 68 -7.93 11.20 -1.73
N PHE A 69 -8.29 10.09 -1.10
CA PHE A 69 -9.18 10.06 0.05
C PHE A 69 -8.59 10.88 1.20
N THR A 70 -7.30 10.73 1.49
CA THR A 70 -6.59 11.52 2.50
C THR A 70 -6.59 13.02 2.15
N ASN A 71 -6.53 13.38 0.87
CA ASN A 71 -6.63 14.76 0.39
C ASN A 71 -8.09 15.26 0.27
N GLY A 72 -9.08 14.54 0.80
CA GLY A 72 -10.46 15.01 0.90
C GLY A 72 -11.43 14.56 -0.20
N ARG A 73 -10.97 13.86 -1.25
CA ARG A 73 -11.88 13.28 -2.26
C ARG A 73 -12.79 12.23 -1.61
N ARG A 74 -14.09 12.27 -1.91
CA ARG A 74 -15.07 11.27 -1.48
C ARG A 74 -15.85 10.76 -2.68
N ILE A 75 -15.98 9.43 -2.77
CA ILE A 75 -16.82 8.74 -3.77
C ILE A 75 -17.50 7.60 -3.02
N PRO A 76 -18.76 7.78 -2.56
CA PRO A 76 -19.37 6.91 -1.55
C PRO A 76 -19.25 5.41 -1.82
N HIS A 77 -19.60 4.97 -3.05
CA HIS A 77 -19.57 3.56 -3.41
C HIS A 77 -18.15 2.95 -3.45
N ILE A 78 -17.14 3.71 -3.92
CA ILE A 78 -15.74 3.24 -3.95
C ILE A 78 -15.17 3.25 -2.54
N ASP A 79 -15.45 4.30 -1.78
CA ASP A 79 -14.95 4.47 -0.42
C ASP A 79 -15.42 3.33 0.47
N GLU A 80 -16.69 2.92 0.36
CA GLU A 80 -17.22 1.77 1.08
C GLU A 80 -16.44 0.49 0.77
N ILE A 81 -16.23 0.17 -0.52
CA ILE A 81 -15.52 -1.04 -0.94
C ILE A 81 -14.07 -1.01 -0.43
N GLN A 82 -13.38 0.11 -0.59
CA GLN A 82 -11.98 0.25 -0.21
C GLN A 82 -11.81 0.19 1.31
N ILE A 83 -12.66 0.87 2.08
CA ILE A 83 -12.66 0.80 3.55
C ILE A 83 -12.95 -0.62 4.03
N LYS A 84 -13.91 -1.33 3.41
CA LYS A 84 -14.21 -2.73 3.74
C LYS A 84 -13.00 -3.63 3.51
N ARG A 85 -12.31 -3.49 2.38
CA ARG A 85 -11.09 -4.25 2.07
C ARG A 85 -9.97 -3.95 3.06
N TRP A 86 -9.79 -2.67 3.42
CA TRP A 86 -8.81 -2.24 4.42
C TRP A 86 -9.08 -2.89 5.77
N LYS A 87 -10.30 -2.76 6.30
CA LYS A 87 -10.71 -3.42 7.55
C LYS A 87 -10.49 -4.93 7.52
N ALA A 88 -10.80 -5.60 6.41
CA ALA A 88 -10.55 -7.03 6.25
C ALA A 88 -9.04 -7.36 6.25
N PHE A 89 -8.19 -6.46 5.77
CA PHE A 89 -6.74 -6.63 5.75
C PHE A 89 -6.10 -6.67 7.15
N LYS A 90 -6.79 -6.13 8.17
CA LYS A 90 -6.40 -6.22 9.59
C LYS A 90 -6.10 -7.65 10.06
N ARG A 91 -6.67 -8.69 9.42
CA ARG A 91 -6.34 -10.10 9.72
C ARG A 91 -4.82 -10.40 9.62
N HIS A 92 -4.11 -9.72 8.71
CA HIS A 92 -2.66 -9.89 8.55
C HIS A 92 -1.87 -9.25 9.69
N VAL A 93 -2.37 -8.15 10.25
CA VAL A 93 -1.82 -7.53 11.47
C VAL A 93 -1.93 -8.52 12.63
N SER A 94 -3.11 -9.12 12.82
CA SER A 94 -3.32 -10.13 13.86
C SER A 94 -2.47 -11.38 13.65
N ALA A 95 -2.28 -11.81 12.40
CA ALA A 95 -1.43 -12.95 12.07
C ALA A 95 0.04 -12.70 12.45
N ILE A 96 0.58 -11.49 12.24
CA ILE A 96 1.94 -11.14 12.66
C ILE A 96 2.04 -11.19 14.18
N LYS A 97 1.14 -10.52 14.90
CA LYS A 97 1.15 -10.48 16.38
C LYS A 97 1.07 -11.85 17.05
N LYS A 98 0.35 -12.80 16.43
CA LYS A 98 0.20 -14.16 16.96
C LYS A 98 1.38 -15.08 16.68
N ASN A 99 2.17 -14.78 15.65
CA ASN A 99 3.17 -15.72 15.11
C ASN A 99 4.59 -15.16 15.11
N CYS A 100 4.80 -13.94 15.62
CA CYS A 100 6.11 -13.31 15.70
C CYS A 100 6.34 -12.82 17.12
N GLU A 101 7.59 -12.87 17.56
CA GLU A 101 8.02 -12.26 18.81
C GLU A 101 7.92 -10.74 18.73
N ASN A 102 7.67 -10.10 19.87
CA ASN A 102 7.57 -8.65 19.95
C ASN A 102 8.93 -8.02 19.60
N GLY A 103 8.94 -7.13 18.60
CA GLY A 103 10.16 -6.48 18.12
C GLY A 103 10.90 -7.23 17.00
N ASP A 104 10.55 -8.49 16.69
CA ASP A 104 11.17 -9.21 15.57
C ASP A 104 10.61 -8.74 14.22
N ILE A 105 11.32 -7.78 13.62
CA ILE A 105 11.01 -7.22 12.29
C ILE A 105 11.40 -8.16 11.13
N HIS A 106 12.14 -9.23 11.40
CA HIS A 106 12.56 -10.23 10.41
C HIS A 106 11.55 -11.38 10.28
N CYS A 107 10.74 -11.63 11.30
CA CYS A 107 9.58 -12.51 11.19
C CYS A 107 8.55 -11.95 10.19
N ARG A 108 8.09 -12.82 9.27
CA ARG A 108 7.02 -12.55 8.29
C ARG A 108 7.19 -11.24 7.50
N ARG A 109 8.43 -10.90 7.09
CA ARG A 109 8.77 -9.70 6.28
C ARG A 109 7.82 -9.40 5.13
N LYS A 110 7.37 -10.43 4.38
CA LYS A 110 6.40 -10.25 3.27
C LYS A 110 5.05 -9.73 3.75
N GLN A 111 4.51 -10.25 4.86
CA GLN A 111 3.26 -9.73 5.44
C GLN A 111 3.48 -8.34 6.05
N ARG A 112 4.62 -8.09 6.71
CA ARG A 112 4.97 -6.74 7.21
C ARG A 112 5.01 -5.70 6.08
N GLN A 113 5.62 -6.04 4.95
CA GLN A 113 5.60 -5.19 3.75
C GLN A 113 4.17 -5.02 3.19
N ALA A 114 3.35 -6.07 3.22
CA ALA A 114 1.96 -6.00 2.75
C ALA A 114 1.10 -5.09 3.65
N ILE A 115 1.20 -5.19 4.97
CA ILE A 115 0.41 -4.33 5.88
C ILE A 115 0.88 -2.87 5.78
N LEU A 116 2.17 -2.61 5.53
CA LEU A 116 2.68 -1.28 5.21
C LEU A 116 2.03 -0.71 3.93
N GLN A 117 1.83 -1.54 2.90
CA GLN A 117 1.10 -1.17 1.67
C GLN A 117 -0.37 -0.79 1.90
N TRP A 118 -0.94 -1.32 2.98
CA TRP A 118 -2.30 -1.03 3.43
C TRP A 118 -2.35 0.00 4.56
N ALA A 119 -1.30 0.82 4.72
CA ALA A 119 -1.20 1.89 5.71
C ALA A 119 -1.31 1.45 7.18
N TYR A 120 -0.99 0.19 7.49
CA TYR A 120 -0.84 -0.29 8.86
C TYR A 120 0.61 -0.16 9.33
N ASN A 121 0.80 -0.11 10.66
CA ASN A 121 2.14 -0.14 11.27
C ASN A 121 2.80 -1.51 11.05
N PRO A 122 3.95 -1.60 10.36
CA PRO A 122 4.61 -2.88 10.10
C PRO A 122 5.58 -3.33 11.20
N TYR A 123 5.76 -2.56 12.28
CA TYR A 123 6.65 -2.87 13.42
C TYR A 123 5.90 -3.38 14.65
N ILE A 124 4.67 -3.86 14.43
CA ILE A 124 3.81 -4.51 15.42
C ILE A 124 4.33 -5.88 15.86
#